data_AF-A0A661X1Q5-F1
#
_entry.id   AF-A0A661X1Q5-F1
#
_cell.length_a   1.000
_cell.length_b   1.000
_cell.length_c   1.000
_cell.angle_alpha   90.00
_cell.angle_beta   90.00
_cell.angle_gamma   90.00
#
_symmetry.space_group_name_H-M   'P 1'
#
loop_
_entity.id
_entity.type
_entity.pdbx_description
1 polymer ?
#
loop_
_entity_poly.entity_id
_entity_poly.type
_entity_poly.pdbx_seq_one_letter_code
_entity_poly.pdbx_strand_id
1 'polypeptide(L)' 'VEVVNGIFDLTPPGIIEMLDLWKPIYKNTACFGHFGRNEFPWEKMDKVSEIREKLGI' A
#
# COMPACT_ATOMS: atom_id res chain seq x y z
N VAL A 1 0.37 -3.28 -16.61
CA VAL A 1 -0.84 -2.60 -16.05
C VAL A 1 -1.86 -3.61 -15.56
N GLU A 2 -2.10 -4.71 -16.30
CA GLU A 2 -3.05 -5.76 -15.89
C GLU A 2 -2.78 -6.35 -14.50
N VAL A 3 -1.51 -6.68 -14.18
CA VAL A 3 -1.13 -7.16 -12.86
C VAL A 3 -1.48 -6.15 -11.75
N VAL A 4 -1.28 -4.85 -12.00
CA VAL A 4 -1.60 -3.79 -11.04
C VAL A 4 -3.11 -3.74 -10.80
N ASN A 5 -3.90 -3.59 -11.86
CA ASN A 5 -5.36 -3.49 -11.74
C ASN A 5 -6.02 -4.76 -11.17
N GLY A 6 -5.36 -5.92 -11.33
CA GLY A 6 -5.86 -7.18 -10.78
C GLY A 6 -5.45 -7.46 -9.33
N ILE A 7 -4.53 -6.70 -8.74
CA ILE A 7 -4.03 -6.88 -7.36
C ILE A 7 -4.44 -5.69 -6.47
N PHE A 8 -4.44 -4.48 -7.04
CA PHE A 8 -4.68 -3.24 -6.33
C PHE A 8 -6.01 -2.63 -6.76
N ASP A 9 -6.93 -2.45 -5.80
CA ASP A 9 -8.10 -1.62 -6.00
C ASP A 9 -7.70 -0.15 -5.84
N LEU A 10 -7.59 0.55 -6.98
CA LEU A 10 -7.17 1.94 -7.04
C LEU A 10 -8.33 2.93 -6.91
N THR A 11 -9.54 2.46 -6.59
CA THR A 11 -10.65 3.36 -6.24
C THR A 11 -10.40 4.01 -4.87
N PRO A 12 -10.97 5.20 -4.59
CA PRO A 12 -10.84 5.82 -3.27
C PRO A 12 -11.22 4.92 -2.08
N PRO A 13 -12.35 4.18 -2.09
CA PRO A 13 -12.64 3.24 -1.01
C PRO A 13 -11.65 2.08 -0.95
N GLY A 14 -11.25 1.51 -2.09
CA GLY A 14 -10.25 0.43 -2.15
C GLY A 14 -8.92 0.82 -1.52
N ILE A 15 -8.41 2.03 -1.81
CA ILE A 15 -7.17 2.55 -1.20
C ILE A 15 -7.30 2.68 0.32
N ILE A 16 -8.44 3.20 0.80
CA ILE A 16 -8.70 3.33 2.25
C ILE A 16 -8.70 1.97 2.93
N GLU A 17 -9.35 0.97 2.32
CA GLU A 17 -9.43 -0.38 2.87
C GLU A 17 -8.09 -1.11 2.83
N MET A 18 -7.39 -1.10 1.69
CA MET A 18 -6.11 -1.79 1.52
C MET A 18 -5.01 -1.23 2.43
N LEU A 19 -5.01 0.08 2.66
CA LEU A 19 -4.01 0.75 3.51
C LEU A 19 -4.52 1.04 4.92
N ASP A 20 -5.76 0.65 5.25
CA ASP A 20 -6.35 0.80 6.59
C ASP A 20 -6.27 2.24 7.12
N LEU A 21 -6.70 3.19 6.28
CA LEU A 21 -6.44 4.63 6.45
C LEU A 21 -7.40 5.33 7.43
N TRP A 22 -8.47 4.69 7.90
CA TRP A 22 -9.39 5.25 8.90
C TRP A 22 -8.85 5.14 10.32
N LYS A 23 -7.63 5.65 10.51
CA LYS A 23 -6.89 5.64 11.78
C LYS A 23 -6.14 6.94 11.99
N PRO A 24 -5.90 7.36 13.24
CA PRO A 24 -5.13 8.57 13.54
C PRO A 24 -3.60 8.36 13.38
N ILE A 25 -3.15 7.97 12.17
CA ILE A 25 -1.74 7.62 11.87
C ILE A 25 -0.92 8.80 11.29
N TYR A 26 -1.57 9.92 10.97
CA TYR A 26 -0.98 10.99 10.15
C TYR A 26 -0.03 11.93 10.91
N LYS A 27 -0.02 11.95 12.25
CA LYS A 27 0.82 12.90 13.00
C LYS A 27 2.32 12.69 12.70
N ASN A 28 2.74 11.44 12.60
CA ASN A 28 4.15 11.10 12.37
C ASN A 28 4.61 11.44 10.94
N THR A 29 3.71 11.62 9.97
CA THR A 29 4.07 11.95 8.59
C THR A 29 4.49 13.42 8.41
N ALA A 30 4.08 14.30 9.33
CA ALA A 30 4.32 15.76 9.26
C ALA A 30 5.79 16.18 9.44
N CYS A 31 6.68 15.25 9.80
CA CYS A 31 8.11 15.50 9.88
C CYS A 31 8.88 14.30 9.30
N PHE A 32 10.08 14.56 8.79
CA PHE A 32 11.00 13.55 8.25
C PHE A 32 10.45 12.74 7.05
N GLY A 33 9.45 13.29 6.33
CA GLY A 33 8.95 12.76 5.06
C GLY A 33 7.97 11.59 5.19
N HIS A 34 7.09 11.40 4.20
CA HIS A 34 5.99 10.42 4.26
C HIS A 34 6.41 8.97 3.95
N PHE A 35 7.58 8.78 3.31
CA PHE A 35 8.03 7.50 2.77
C PHE A 35 9.37 7.05 3.36
N GLY A 36 9.70 5.77 3.21
CA GLY A 36 10.95 5.15 3.66
C GLY A 36 10.98 4.81 5.15
N ARG A 37 9.82 4.77 5.81
CA ARG A 37 9.68 4.46 7.24
C ARG A 37 8.66 3.33 7.45
N ASN A 38 9.12 2.19 7.97
CA ASN A 38 8.34 0.96 8.13
C ASN A 38 7.08 1.06 9.03
N GLU A 39 6.84 2.20 9.68
CA GLU A 39 5.66 2.43 10.53
C GLU A 39 4.37 2.70 9.73
N PHE A 40 4.47 2.99 8.42
CA PHE A 40 3.32 3.34 7.60
C PHE A 40 2.78 2.17 6.76
N PRO A 41 1.45 2.08 6.56
CA PRO A 41 0.85 0.97 5.83
C PRO A 41 1.30 0.88 4.37
N TRP A 42 1.54 2.02 3.71
CA TRP A 42 2.01 2.06 2.31
C TRP A 42 3.48 1.67 2.11
N GLU A 43 4.23 1.47 3.20
CA GLU A 43 5.62 0.98 3.15
C GLU A 43 5.69 -0.55 3.22
N LYS A 44 4.55 -1.22 3.45
CA LYS A 44 4.50 -2.69 3.50
C LYS A 44 4.72 -3.29 2.11
N MET A 45 5.53 -4.35 2.06
CA MET A 45 5.78 -5.15 0.86
C MET A 45 4.99 -6.47 0.87
N ASP A 46 3.77 -6.44 1.40
CA ASP A 46 2.90 -7.61 1.56
C ASP A 46 2.34 -8.16 0.23
N LYS A 47 2.40 -7.36 -0.85
CA LYS A 47 1.98 -7.76 -2.19
C LYS A 47 3.07 -8.38 -3.07
N VAL A 48 4.31 -8.49 -2.59
CA VAL A 48 5.44 -9.01 -3.40
C VAL A 48 5.20 -10.44 -3.89
N SER A 49 4.72 -11.33 -3.02
CA SER A 49 4.45 -12.73 -3.40
C SER A 49 3.34 -12.84 -4.44
N GLU A 50 2.26 -12.08 -4.29
CA GLU A 50 1.13 -12.06 -5.23
C GLU A 50 1.55 -11.52 -6.60
N ILE A 51 2.41 -10.49 -6.63
CA ILE A 51 2.97 -9.94 -7.87
C ILE A 51 3.83 -10.98 -8.58
N ARG A 52 4.72 -11.66 -7.83
CA ARG A 52 5.60 -12.71 -8.35
C ARG A 52 4.80 -13.85 -8.98
N GLU A 53 3.78 -14.33 -8.27
CA GLU A 53 2.87 -15.35 -8.77
C GLU A 53 2.19 -14.94 -10.08
N LYS A 54 1.62 -13.72 -10.15
CA LYS A 54 0.97 -13.23 -11.38
C LYS A 54 1.93 -13.03 -12.55
N LEU A 55 3.21 -12.80 -12.28
CA LEU A 55 4.26 -12.68 -13.29
C LEU A 55 4.92 -14.01 -13.65
N GLY A 56 4.65 -15.08 -12.90
CA GLY A 56 5.26 -16.39 -13.08
C GLY A 56 6.76 -16.43 -12.73
N ILE A 57 7.20 -15.60 -11.77
CA ILE A 57 8.60 -15.50 -11.32
C ILE A 57 8.76 -15.74 -9.83
#